data_AF-A0A8C9SHE0-F1
#
_entry.id   AF-A0A8C9SHE0-F1
#
_cell.length_a   1.000
_cell.length_b   1.000
_cell.length_c   1.000
_cell.angle_alpha   90.00
_cell.angle_beta   90.00
_cell.angle_gamma   90.00
#
_symmetry.space_group_name_H-M   'P 1'
#
loop_
_entity.id
_entity.type
_entity.pdbx_description
1 polymer ?
#
loop_
_entity_poly.entity_id
_entity_poly.type
_entity_poly.pdbx_seq_one_letter_code
_entity_poly.pdbx_strand_id
1 'polypeptide(L)'
;MDQMVFRSDTVLSDVHLLLPNRGHLMVHLNVAGQPVFASRFKILRDCKTQDFGHGSTTAEQEEKTSHASGELGRDEKKMERGEEEEGNNLEAQRSPKVPLDEDGDLDVVRRPAERVPTELCLRNRDIMYPTILSRTEPDATEEEQVEEEECPRDVIKIEHTMATPLEDVGKQVWRGGLLLADFILSQLEMFRGATVLELGAGTGLTSLVMAMVAKRVYCTDVGHDLLTMCQRNIMLNTHLLDSGEGEVKVRELDWLWDDFCTDTNSEFGWSEEEVADLHDNATVLFAADVCYDDNLTDSLFRTLYRISSNLCNPGTIYLCIEKRLNFTIRHLNVTCEAYDYFRHSLDNLQDLVDGKMRFTVEQLETCFPQFLQYERVDQLELWKVTASHL
;
A
#
# COMPACT_ATOMS: atom_id res chain seq x y z
N MET A 1 -27.01 18.95 -25.40
CA MET A 1 -25.80 18.18 -25.09
C MET A 1 -26.04 17.61 -23.72
N ASP A 2 -26.44 16.36 -23.68
CA ASP A 2 -26.71 15.65 -22.44
C ASP A 2 -25.40 15.56 -21.65
N GLN A 3 -25.47 15.91 -20.36
CA GLN A 3 -24.40 15.68 -19.40
C GLN A 3 -24.01 14.20 -19.47
N MET A 4 -22.81 13.90 -19.94
CA MET A 4 -22.18 12.59 -19.70
C MET A 4 -21.97 12.47 -18.19
N VAL A 5 -22.94 11.88 -17.50
CA VAL A 5 -22.76 11.40 -16.14
C VAL A 5 -21.94 10.12 -16.26
N PHE A 6 -20.63 10.21 -16.02
CA PHE A 6 -19.79 9.04 -15.78
C PHE A 6 -20.28 8.39 -14.48
N ARG A 7 -21.04 7.30 -14.58
CA ARG A 7 -21.14 6.32 -13.50
C ARG A 7 -19.91 5.45 -13.62
N SER A 8 -18.88 5.74 -12.83
CA SER A 8 -17.63 5.01 -12.84
C SER A 8 -17.81 3.64 -12.18
N ASP A 9 -18.35 2.68 -12.93
CA ASP A 9 -18.23 1.25 -12.64
C ASP A 9 -16.80 0.76 -12.97
N THR A 10 -15.79 1.57 -12.69
CA THR A 10 -14.38 1.23 -12.90
C THR A 10 -13.96 0.29 -11.80
N VAL A 11 -13.92 -1.00 -12.12
CA VAL A 11 -13.29 -2.02 -11.29
C VAL A 11 -11.78 -1.74 -11.29
N LEU A 12 -11.25 -1.29 -10.15
CA LEU A 12 -9.81 -1.19 -9.93
C LEU A 12 -9.31 -2.61 -9.65
N SER A 13 -8.36 -3.09 -10.46
CA SER A 13 -7.75 -4.42 -10.32
C SER A 13 -6.27 -4.30 -9.99
N ASP A 14 -5.76 -5.28 -9.27
CA ASP A 14 -4.37 -5.32 -8.76
C ASP A 14 -3.32 -4.98 -9.81
N VAL A 15 -2.71 -3.80 -9.66
CA VAL A 15 -1.34 -3.55 -10.14
C VAL A 15 -0.34 -3.79 -9.00
N HIS A 16 -0.82 -3.87 -7.75
CA HIS A 16 0.02 -3.59 -6.60
C HIS A 16 0.54 -4.83 -5.84
N LEU A 17 -0.16 -5.97 -5.93
CA LEU A 17 0.23 -7.25 -5.33
C LEU A 17 0.63 -8.33 -6.35
N LEU A 18 0.74 -7.97 -7.64
CA LEU A 18 1.14 -8.89 -8.70
C LEU A 18 2.57 -9.41 -8.48
N LEU A 19 2.67 -10.56 -7.82
CA LEU A 19 3.87 -11.39 -7.81
C LEU A 19 3.70 -12.46 -8.89
N PRO A 20 4.44 -12.38 -10.01
CA PRO A 20 4.36 -13.39 -11.06
C PRO A 20 4.55 -14.79 -10.47
N ASN A 21 3.62 -15.70 -10.75
CA ASN A 21 3.61 -17.10 -10.32
C ASN A 21 3.22 -17.41 -8.86
N ARG A 22 2.64 -16.47 -8.10
CA ARG A 22 1.97 -16.82 -6.83
C ARG A 22 0.47 -17.01 -7.05
N GLY A 23 -0.06 -18.16 -6.63
CA GLY A 23 -1.50 -18.39 -6.58
C GLY A 23 -2.13 -17.59 -5.44
N HIS A 24 -3.19 -16.84 -5.72
CA HIS A 24 -4.00 -16.19 -4.69
C HIS A 24 -5.14 -17.13 -4.32
N LEU A 25 -5.15 -17.59 -3.06
CA LEU A 25 -6.19 -18.50 -2.59
C LEU A 25 -7.43 -17.69 -2.21
N MET A 26 -8.50 -17.86 -2.99
CA MET A 26 -9.83 -17.40 -2.61
C MET A 26 -10.32 -18.23 -1.43
N VAL A 27 -10.76 -17.55 -0.37
CA VAL A 27 -11.16 -18.19 0.90
C VAL A 27 -12.67 -18.29 1.00
N HIS A 28 -13.39 -17.23 0.61
CA HIS A 28 -14.84 -17.15 0.65
C HIS A 28 -15.38 -16.03 -0.25
N LEU A 29 -16.71 -15.89 -0.34
CA LEU A 29 -17.38 -14.73 -0.90
C LEU A 29 -17.89 -13.85 0.23
N ASN A 30 -17.76 -12.52 0.10
CA ASN A 30 -18.39 -11.60 1.05
C ASN A 30 -19.91 -11.50 0.81
N VAL A 31 -20.60 -10.71 1.63
CA VAL A 31 -22.07 -10.53 1.57
C VAL A 31 -22.54 -9.99 0.21
N ALA A 32 -21.71 -9.16 -0.43
CA ALA A 32 -21.95 -8.63 -1.78
C ALA A 32 -21.58 -9.63 -2.91
N GLY A 33 -21.11 -10.84 -2.59
CA GLY A 33 -20.72 -11.85 -3.55
C GLY A 33 -19.35 -11.61 -4.20
N GLN A 34 -18.54 -10.70 -3.67
CA GLN A 34 -17.17 -10.46 -4.16
C GLN A 34 -16.21 -11.53 -3.58
N PRO A 35 -15.24 -12.01 -4.38
CA PRO A 35 -14.27 -12.99 -3.92
C PRO A 35 -13.27 -12.37 -2.94
N VAL A 36 -13.16 -12.98 -1.76
CA VAL A 36 -12.19 -12.62 -0.73
C VAL A 36 -11.02 -13.58 -0.79
N PHE A 37 -9.81 -13.02 -0.80
CA PHE A 37 -8.54 -13.73 -0.86
C PHE A 37 -7.77 -13.55 0.43
N ALA A 38 -7.00 -14.55 0.84
CA ALA A 38 -6.05 -14.41 1.94
C ALA A 38 -4.63 -14.26 1.39
N SER A 39 -3.94 -13.21 1.82
CA SER A 39 -2.52 -12.98 1.52
C SER A 39 -1.69 -13.03 2.79
N ARG A 40 -0.45 -13.53 2.65
CA ARG A 40 0.54 -13.62 3.71
C ARG A 40 1.66 -12.62 3.42
N PHE A 41 1.91 -11.71 4.35
CA PHE A 41 3.01 -10.74 4.30
C PHE A 41 4.04 -11.13 5.35
N LYS A 42 5.24 -11.49 4.91
CA LYS A 42 6.37 -11.82 5.80
C LYS A 42 7.16 -10.55 6.09
N ILE A 43 7.32 -10.23 7.38
CA ILE A 43 8.13 -9.14 7.89
C ILE A 43 9.59 -9.59 7.83
N LEU A 44 10.38 -8.93 6.98
CA LEU A 44 11.80 -9.20 6.79
C LEU A 44 12.61 -8.44 7.84
N ARG A 45 12.89 -9.07 8.99
CA ARG A 45 13.80 -8.50 9.99
C ARG A 45 15.25 -8.81 9.61
N ASP A 46 16.07 -7.80 9.40
CA ASP A 46 17.52 -8.01 9.32
C ASP A 46 18.03 -8.56 10.66
N CYS A 47 18.62 -9.76 10.68
CA CYS A 47 19.18 -10.41 11.88
C CYS A 47 20.38 -9.66 12.53
N LYS A 48 20.58 -8.37 12.25
CA LYS A 48 21.71 -7.58 12.77
C LYS A 48 21.34 -6.62 13.90
N THR A 49 20.09 -6.56 14.31
CA THR A 49 19.64 -5.69 15.41
C THR A 49 18.84 -6.49 16.42
N GLN A 50 19.54 -7.14 17.35
CA GLN A 50 19.26 -7.16 18.81
C GLN A 50 20.01 -8.33 19.47
N ASP A 51 21.19 -8.02 20.01
CA ASP A 51 21.74 -8.68 21.19
C ASP A 51 22.12 -7.56 22.17
N PHE A 52 21.13 -7.04 22.89
CA PHE A 52 21.35 -6.22 24.08
C PHE A 52 20.96 -7.04 25.32
N GLY A 53 21.80 -8.03 25.61
CA GLY A 53 21.84 -8.73 26.89
C GLY A 53 23.07 -8.29 27.68
N HIS A 54 22.84 -7.83 28.91
CA HIS A 54 23.84 -7.48 29.93
C HIS A 54 25.06 -8.43 29.98
N GLY A 55 26.27 -7.87 29.93
CA GLY A 55 27.50 -8.60 30.20
C GLY A 55 28.72 -7.68 30.32
N SER A 56 29.34 -7.70 31.49
CA SER A 56 30.36 -6.78 32.00
C SER A 56 31.63 -6.64 31.17
N THR A 57 32.19 -5.42 31.22
CA THR A 57 33.62 -5.05 31.15
C THR A 57 34.64 -6.20 31.17
N THR A 58 35.54 -6.22 30.20
CA THR A 58 36.98 -6.20 30.46
C THR A 58 37.70 -5.70 29.22
N ALA A 59 38.52 -4.68 29.42
CA ALA A 59 39.43 -4.15 28.42
C ALA A 59 40.68 -5.00 28.40
N GLU A 60 41.11 -5.45 27.23
CA GLU A 60 42.52 -5.75 26.96
C GLU A 60 42.89 -5.15 25.60
N GLN A 61 43.88 -4.26 25.68
CA GLN A 61 44.63 -3.70 24.57
C GLN A 61 45.38 -4.82 23.86
N GLU A 62 45.51 -4.74 22.54
CA GLU A 62 46.83 -4.98 21.95
C GLU A 62 47.00 -4.18 20.65
N GLU A 63 48.23 -3.73 20.50
CA GLU A 63 48.75 -2.64 19.72
C GLU A 63 49.57 -3.22 18.55
N LYS A 64 49.89 -2.38 17.55
CA LYS A 64 51.00 -2.54 16.55
C LYS A 64 50.69 -3.47 15.36
N THR A 65 51.06 -3.19 14.10
CA THR A 65 52.07 -2.31 13.47
C THR A 65 51.82 -2.37 11.96
N SER A 66 51.67 -1.26 11.24
CA SER A 66 52.68 -0.53 10.44
C SER A 66 53.23 -1.20 9.17
N HIS A 67 53.30 -0.38 8.12
CA HIS A 67 54.14 -0.45 6.90
C HIS A 67 53.69 -1.37 5.76
N ALA A 68 53.88 -1.04 4.48
CA ALA A 68 54.15 0.18 3.73
C ALA A 68 54.17 -0.21 2.24
N SER A 69 53.84 0.76 1.37
CA SER A 69 54.42 1.00 0.03
C SER A 69 54.54 -0.14 -1.00
N GLY A 70 54.01 0.12 -2.21
CA GLY A 70 54.37 -0.63 -3.40
C GLY A 70 53.71 -0.06 -4.66
N GLU A 71 54.45 0.77 -5.36
CA GLU A 71 54.11 1.50 -6.58
C GLU A 71 53.92 0.64 -7.85
N LEU A 72 53.19 1.23 -8.81
CA LEU A 72 53.39 1.23 -10.27
C LEU A 72 53.27 -0.08 -11.08
N GLY A 73 52.38 -0.04 -12.08
CA GLY A 73 52.33 -1.01 -13.18
C GLY A 73 51.25 -0.70 -14.20
N ARG A 74 51.53 0.26 -15.08
CA ARG A 74 50.77 0.59 -16.29
C ARG A 74 51.09 -0.45 -17.37
N ASP A 75 50.09 -0.98 -18.06
CA ASP A 75 50.24 -1.34 -19.48
C ASP A 75 48.91 -1.43 -20.24
N GLU A 76 48.97 -0.85 -21.45
CA GLU A 76 47.91 -0.67 -22.44
C GLU A 76 47.95 -1.79 -23.51
N LYS A 77 46.97 -1.76 -24.44
CA LYS A 77 46.90 -2.34 -25.81
C LYS A 77 46.39 -3.80 -25.91
N LYS A 78 45.50 -4.19 -26.84
CA LYS A 78 45.11 -3.87 -28.25
C LYS A 78 43.63 -4.31 -28.41
N MET A 79 42.68 -3.71 -29.12
CA MET A 79 42.53 -3.28 -30.53
C MET A 79 42.84 -4.34 -31.60
N GLU A 80 41.78 -4.97 -32.15
CA GLU A 80 41.77 -5.50 -33.51
C GLU A 80 40.47 -5.12 -34.23
N ARG A 81 40.67 -4.86 -35.52
CA ARG A 81 39.80 -4.33 -36.58
C ARG A 81 39.19 -5.50 -37.35
N GLY A 82 37.98 -5.30 -37.88
CA GLY A 82 37.42 -6.05 -38.99
C GLY A 82 36.67 -5.08 -39.90
N GLU A 83 37.09 -5.02 -41.16
CA GLU A 83 36.75 -4.00 -42.17
C GLU A 83 35.44 -4.28 -42.90
N GLU A 84 35.04 -3.24 -43.64
CA GLU A 84 33.83 -3.01 -44.43
C GLU A 84 33.75 -3.88 -45.71
N GLU A 85 32.54 -4.12 -46.20
CA GLU A 85 32.26 -4.10 -47.65
C GLU A 85 30.94 -3.38 -47.92
N GLU A 86 31.02 -2.38 -48.80
CA GLU A 86 29.93 -1.58 -49.37
C GLU A 86 29.17 -2.36 -50.45
N GLY A 87 27.86 -2.12 -50.53
CA GLY A 87 27.02 -2.51 -51.65
C GLY A 87 25.88 -1.52 -51.84
N ASN A 88 26.10 -0.52 -52.69
CA ASN A 88 25.15 0.49 -53.16
C ASN A 88 23.88 -0.12 -53.78
N ASN A 89 22.70 0.40 -53.42
CA ASN A 89 21.70 0.80 -54.43
C ASN A 89 20.67 1.77 -53.85
N LEU A 90 20.49 2.89 -54.56
CA LEU A 90 19.45 3.89 -54.36
C LEU A 90 18.07 3.30 -54.72
N GLU A 91 17.03 3.60 -53.95
CA GLU A 91 15.73 3.99 -54.51
C GLU A 91 14.76 4.58 -53.48
N ALA A 92 14.20 5.73 -53.87
CA ALA A 92 12.99 6.44 -53.48
C ALA A 92 12.19 6.06 -52.19
N GLN A 93 11.98 7.12 -51.40
CA GLN A 93 10.85 7.38 -50.49
C GLN A 93 9.56 6.59 -50.79
N ARG A 94 9.05 5.87 -49.78
CA ARG A 94 7.61 5.70 -49.51
C ARG A 94 7.41 5.13 -48.10
N SER A 95 6.78 5.92 -47.25
CA SER A 95 6.22 5.49 -45.96
C SER A 95 5.27 4.31 -46.18
N PRO A 96 5.26 3.27 -45.32
CA PRO A 96 4.31 2.17 -45.48
C PRO A 96 2.90 2.72 -45.21
N LYS A 97 2.04 2.72 -46.23
CA LYS A 97 0.61 2.98 -46.05
C LYS A 97 0.04 1.81 -45.25
N VAL A 98 -0.30 2.07 -43.99
CA VAL A 98 -1.08 1.12 -43.20
C VAL A 98 -2.47 1.04 -43.84
N PRO A 99 -2.99 -0.15 -44.15
CA PRO A 99 -4.33 -0.27 -44.70
C PRO A 99 -5.33 0.22 -43.67
N LEU A 100 -6.32 0.98 -44.13
CA LEU A 100 -7.41 1.50 -43.34
C LEU A 100 -8.72 0.94 -43.90
N ASP A 101 -9.71 0.67 -43.05
CA ASP A 101 -11.06 0.26 -43.45
C ASP A 101 -11.93 1.46 -43.87
N GLU A 102 -13.19 1.21 -44.20
CA GLU A 102 -14.10 2.22 -44.76
C GLU A 102 -14.45 3.36 -43.79
N ASP A 103 -14.27 3.16 -42.48
CA ASP A 103 -14.44 4.14 -41.42
C ASP A 103 -13.13 4.81 -40.96
N GLY A 104 -11.99 4.37 -41.49
CA GLY A 104 -10.69 5.04 -41.32
C GLY A 104 -9.86 4.54 -40.13
N ASP A 105 -10.21 3.38 -39.58
CA ASP A 105 -9.44 2.66 -38.58
C ASP A 105 -8.38 1.76 -39.23
N LEU A 106 -7.39 1.30 -38.45
CA LEU A 106 -6.29 0.47 -38.95
C LEU A 106 -6.78 -0.95 -39.25
N ASP A 107 -6.71 -1.35 -40.53
CA ASP A 107 -7.09 -2.68 -41.02
C ASP A 107 -5.97 -3.70 -40.69
N VAL A 108 -6.06 -4.29 -39.50
CA VAL A 108 -5.11 -5.31 -39.04
C VAL A 108 -5.52 -6.67 -39.62
N VAL A 109 -4.98 -7.01 -40.79
CA VAL A 109 -5.18 -8.34 -41.39
C VAL A 109 -4.64 -9.41 -40.46
N ARG A 110 -5.53 -10.22 -39.85
CA ARG A 110 -5.14 -11.39 -39.05
C ARG A 110 -4.29 -12.31 -39.92
N ARG A 111 -3.09 -12.62 -39.45
CA ARG A 111 -2.18 -13.59 -40.09
C ARG A 111 -2.97 -14.87 -40.41
N PRO A 112 -2.97 -15.36 -41.66
CA PRO A 112 -3.67 -16.59 -42.00
C PRO A 112 -3.10 -17.73 -41.14
N ALA A 113 -3.98 -18.52 -40.53
CA ALA A 113 -3.59 -19.76 -39.89
C ALA A 113 -3.02 -20.68 -40.97
N GLU A 114 -1.70 -20.84 -41.01
CA GLU A 114 -1.07 -21.91 -41.76
C GLU A 114 -1.67 -23.23 -41.28
N ARG A 115 -2.35 -23.94 -42.20
CA ARG A 115 -2.91 -25.26 -41.96
C ARG A 115 -1.75 -26.25 -41.76
N VAL A 116 -1.35 -26.43 -40.51
CA VAL A 116 -0.49 -27.55 -40.10
C VAL A 116 -1.34 -28.83 -40.10
N PRO A 117 -0.81 -29.97 -40.60
CA PRO A 117 -1.59 -31.20 -40.76
C PRO A 117 -2.20 -31.71 -39.45
N THR A 118 -3.47 -32.10 -39.59
CA THR A 118 -4.35 -32.66 -38.57
C THR A 118 -3.85 -34.02 -38.09
N GLU A 119 -2.92 -34.06 -37.12
CA GLU A 119 -2.80 -35.21 -36.19
C GLU A 119 -1.93 -35.01 -34.92
N LEU A 120 -1.44 -33.80 -34.58
CA LEU A 120 -0.58 -33.65 -33.38
C LEU A 120 -0.74 -32.41 -32.49
N CYS A 121 -1.76 -31.56 -32.66
CA CYS A 121 -1.99 -30.41 -31.77
C CYS A 121 -3.45 -30.30 -31.29
N LEU A 122 -3.91 -31.28 -30.53
CA LEU A 122 -4.98 -31.13 -29.55
C LEU A 122 -4.43 -31.58 -28.19
N ARG A 123 -3.51 -30.79 -27.61
CA ARG A 123 -3.18 -30.91 -26.18
C ARG A 123 -3.02 -29.53 -25.56
N ASN A 124 -4.01 -29.23 -24.71
CA ASN A 124 -3.96 -28.44 -23.48
C ASN A 124 -3.76 -26.92 -23.58
N ARG A 125 -4.80 -26.22 -24.07
CA ARG A 125 -5.22 -24.98 -23.41
C ARG A 125 -6.56 -25.25 -22.77
N ASP A 126 -6.54 -25.56 -21.48
CA ASP A 126 -7.75 -25.82 -20.71
C ASP A 126 -8.53 -24.51 -20.53
N ILE A 127 -9.80 -24.55 -20.92
CA ILE A 127 -10.78 -23.54 -20.56
C ILE A 127 -11.00 -23.69 -19.06
N MET A 128 -10.46 -22.75 -18.28
CA MET A 128 -10.61 -22.74 -16.83
C MET A 128 -11.96 -22.14 -16.46
N TYR A 129 -12.83 -22.98 -15.88
CA TYR A 129 -14.01 -22.53 -15.15
C TYR A 129 -13.63 -22.40 -13.66
N PRO A 130 -14.02 -21.33 -12.96
CA PRO A 130 -13.82 -21.24 -11.53
C PRO A 130 -14.57 -22.40 -10.86
N THR A 131 -13.82 -23.32 -10.27
CA THR A 131 -14.37 -24.44 -9.51
C THR A 131 -14.27 -24.04 -8.04
N ILE A 132 -15.41 -23.91 -7.37
CA ILE A 132 -15.44 -23.73 -5.91
C ILE A 132 -14.98 -25.05 -5.29
N LEU A 133 -13.73 -25.08 -4.81
CA LEU A 133 -13.18 -26.23 -4.12
C LEU A 133 -13.69 -26.22 -2.67
N SER A 134 -14.73 -27.04 -2.44
CA SER A 134 -15.22 -27.58 -1.16
C SER A 134 -15.58 -26.60 -0.03
N ARG A 135 -16.81 -26.76 0.47
CA ARG A 135 -17.22 -26.34 1.81
C ARG A 135 -16.47 -27.22 2.81
N THR A 136 -15.63 -26.63 3.66
CA THR A 136 -14.83 -27.34 4.66
C THR A 136 -15.74 -28.10 5.64
N GLU A 137 -15.52 -29.39 5.76
CA GLU A 137 -15.55 -30.08 7.06
C GLU A 137 -14.12 -30.60 7.30
N PRO A 138 -13.65 -30.63 8.55
CA PRO A 138 -12.23 -30.68 8.85
C PRO A 138 -11.73 -32.12 8.71
N ASP A 139 -10.87 -32.37 7.73
CA ASP A 139 -9.89 -33.43 7.91
C ASP A 139 -8.60 -33.19 7.13
N ALA A 140 -7.54 -33.66 7.75
CA ALA A 140 -6.17 -33.22 7.58
C ALA A 140 -5.49 -33.68 6.28
N THR A 141 -4.32 -33.09 6.08
CA THR A 141 -3.19 -33.48 5.22
C THR A 141 -3.37 -33.27 3.72
N GLU A 142 -2.75 -32.20 3.22
CA GLU A 142 -1.85 -32.20 2.06
C GLU A 142 -1.31 -30.78 1.88
N GLU A 143 -0.05 -30.54 2.28
CA GLU A 143 0.86 -29.53 1.70
C GLU A 143 2.22 -29.60 2.44
N GLU A 144 3.00 -30.64 2.14
CA GLU A 144 4.45 -30.62 2.38
C GLU A 144 5.11 -29.87 1.21
N GLN A 145 5.27 -28.56 1.36
CA GLN A 145 6.24 -27.77 0.58
C GLN A 145 7.11 -27.00 1.57
N VAL A 146 8.27 -27.58 1.89
CA VAL A 146 9.46 -26.96 2.51
C VAL A 146 9.15 -25.68 3.31
N GLU A 147 8.53 -25.85 4.47
CA GLU A 147 8.50 -24.81 5.49
C GLU A 147 9.93 -24.69 6.03
N GLU A 148 10.72 -23.74 5.52
CA GLU A 148 11.69 -23.07 6.39
C GLU A 148 10.94 -22.73 7.67
N GLU A 149 11.51 -23.00 8.85
CA GLU A 149 10.89 -22.73 10.16
C GLU A 149 10.41 -21.26 10.24
N GLU A 150 9.20 -20.99 9.73
CA GLU A 150 8.67 -19.64 9.68
C GLU A 150 8.28 -19.30 11.10
N CYS A 151 8.98 -18.34 11.70
CA CYS A 151 8.58 -17.82 12.98
C CYS A 151 7.17 -17.23 12.79
N PRO A 152 6.13 -17.76 13.45
CA PRO A 152 4.77 -17.25 13.29
C PRO A 152 4.69 -15.75 13.60
N ARG A 153 5.63 -15.24 14.41
CA ARG A 153 5.76 -13.85 14.86
C ARG A 153 6.11 -12.84 13.76
N ASP A 154 6.46 -13.29 12.56
CA ASP A 154 6.84 -12.41 11.45
C ASP A 154 5.88 -12.51 10.24
N VAL A 155 4.76 -13.22 10.36
CA VAL A 155 3.78 -13.35 9.27
C VAL A 155 2.48 -12.64 9.61
N ILE A 156 2.08 -11.71 8.75
CA ILE A 156 0.79 -11.03 8.77
C ILE A 156 -0.13 -11.70 7.74
N LYS A 157 -1.35 -12.07 8.15
CA LYS A 157 -2.40 -12.65 7.30
C LYS A 157 -3.50 -11.62 7.07
N ILE A 158 -3.72 -11.21 5.83
CA ILE A 158 -4.77 -10.25 5.48
C ILE A 158 -5.75 -10.91 4.51
N GLU A 159 -7.03 -10.87 4.86
CA GLU A 159 -8.13 -11.05 3.94
C GLU A 159 -8.47 -9.73 3.25
N HIS A 160 -8.60 -9.78 1.92
CA HIS A 160 -8.86 -8.62 1.08
C HIS A 160 -9.49 -9.04 -0.25
N THR A 161 -9.95 -8.06 -1.02
CA THR A 161 -10.48 -8.25 -2.37
C THR A 161 -9.46 -7.73 -3.39
N MET A 162 -9.19 -8.52 -4.43
CA MET A 162 -8.22 -8.23 -5.50
C MET A 162 -8.72 -7.19 -6.52
N ALA A 163 -10.04 -7.06 -6.65
CA ALA A 163 -10.64 -6.10 -7.57
C ALA A 163 -12.00 -5.62 -7.08
N THR A 164 -12.19 -4.31 -7.00
CA THR A 164 -13.42 -3.70 -6.49
C THR A 164 -13.83 -2.47 -7.30
N PRO A 165 -15.13 -2.12 -7.32
CA PRO A 165 -15.55 -0.79 -7.74
C PRO A 165 -14.99 0.28 -6.78
N LEU A 166 -15.04 1.55 -7.21
CA LEU A 166 -14.45 2.67 -6.46
C LEU A 166 -15.00 2.82 -5.03
N GLU A 167 -16.28 2.49 -4.82
CA GLU A 167 -16.94 2.53 -3.51
C GLU A 167 -16.44 1.46 -2.52
N ASP A 168 -15.75 0.43 -3.00
CA ASP A 168 -15.28 -0.72 -2.22
C ASP A 168 -13.74 -0.82 -2.21
N VAL A 169 -13.03 0.25 -2.56
CA VAL A 169 -11.56 0.24 -2.66
C VAL A 169 -10.86 0.00 -1.33
N GLY A 170 -11.51 0.30 -0.21
CA GLY A 170 -11.01 -0.02 1.13
C GLY A 170 -10.82 -1.52 1.36
N LYS A 171 -11.49 -2.38 0.57
CA LYS A 171 -11.33 -3.84 0.66
C LYS A 171 -10.01 -4.35 0.05
N GLN A 172 -9.25 -3.52 -0.67
CA GLN A 172 -7.97 -3.90 -1.29
C GLN A 172 -6.77 -3.48 -0.42
N VAL A 173 -5.60 -4.08 -0.65
CA VAL A 173 -4.33 -3.62 -0.06
C VAL A 173 -3.60 -2.72 -1.05
N TRP A 174 -3.33 -1.48 -0.66
CA TRP A 174 -2.68 -0.47 -1.49
C TRP A 174 -1.19 -0.28 -1.14
N ARG A 175 -0.37 0.15 -2.12
CA ARG A 175 1.09 0.32 -1.92
C ARG A 175 1.43 1.39 -0.90
N GLY A 176 0.63 2.45 -0.79
CA GLY A 176 0.79 3.45 0.26
C GLY A 176 0.67 2.84 1.65
N GLY A 177 -0.23 1.86 1.84
CA GLY A 177 -0.32 1.12 3.10
C GLY A 177 0.94 0.31 3.40
N LEU A 178 1.52 -0.33 2.37
CA LEU A 178 2.77 -1.10 2.50
C LEU A 178 3.97 -0.20 2.79
N LEU A 179 4.07 0.96 2.15
CA LEU A 179 5.10 1.96 2.43
C LEU A 179 4.98 2.49 3.86
N LEU A 180 3.77 2.79 4.31
CA LEU A 180 3.53 3.26 5.68
C LEU A 180 3.86 2.18 6.71
N ALA A 181 3.53 0.92 6.43
CA ALA A 181 3.93 -0.21 7.27
C ALA A 181 5.47 -0.33 7.40
N ASP A 182 6.20 -0.22 6.29
CA ASP A 182 7.67 -0.21 6.31
C ASP A 182 8.22 0.98 7.13
N PHE A 183 7.62 2.16 7.00
CA PHE A 183 8.00 3.33 7.79
C PHE A 183 7.83 3.09 9.29
N ILE A 184 6.68 2.55 9.70
CA ILE A 184 6.39 2.20 11.10
C ILE A 184 7.43 1.20 11.63
N LEU A 185 7.69 0.13 10.88
CA LEU A 185 8.67 -0.90 11.24
C LEU A 185 10.11 -0.35 11.31
N SER A 186 10.42 0.70 10.53
CA SER A 186 11.72 1.37 10.58
C SER A 186 11.89 2.30 11.79
N GLN A 187 10.79 2.73 12.42
CA GLN A 187 10.77 3.75 13.49
C GLN A 187 10.03 3.27 14.75
N LEU A 188 10.15 1.99 15.12
CA LEU A 188 9.39 1.39 16.23
C LEU A 188 9.42 2.24 17.52
N GLU A 189 10.60 2.69 17.96
CA GLU A 189 10.72 3.47 19.20
C GLU A 189 9.97 4.81 19.16
N MET A 190 9.72 5.39 17.98
CA MET A 190 8.93 6.61 17.83
C MET A 190 7.47 6.41 18.23
N PHE A 191 6.93 5.22 17.98
CA PHE A 191 5.52 4.90 18.17
C PHE A 191 5.25 4.14 19.47
N ARG A 192 6.31 3.80 20.22
CA ARG A 192 6.20 3.01 21.44
C ARG A 192 5.29 3.68 22.46
N GLY A 193 4.23 2.96 22.85
CA GLY A 193 3.29 3.43 23.88
C GLY A 193 2.32 4.53 23.41
N ALA A 194 2.33 4.91 22.13
CA ALA A 194 1.44 5.94 21.60
C ALA A 194 -0.02 5.46 21.54
N THR A 195 -0.96 6.40 21.68
CA THR A 195 -2.33 6.24 21.18
C THR A 195 -2.39 6.84 19.78
N VAL A 196 -2.91 6.06 18.84
CA VAL A 196 -2.85 6.35 17.41
C VAL A 196 -4.23 6.24 16.78
N LEU A 197 -4.53 7.08 15.79
CA LEU A 197 -5.73 7.01 14.97
C LEU A 197 -5.36 6.81 13.49
N GLU A 198 -5.87 5.76 12.89
CA GLU A 198 -5.82 5.56 11.44
C GLU A 198 -7.13 6.02 10.81
N LEU A 199 -7.03 6.86 9.78
CA LEU A 199 -8.15 7.30 8.95
C LEU A 199 -8.15 6.50 7.64
N GLY A 200 -9.25 5.78 7.36
CA GLY A 200 -9.40 5.04 6.10
C GLY A 200 -8.51 3.81 6.08
N ALA A 201 -8.62 2.99 7.13
CA ALA A 201 -7.75 1.85 7.38
C ALA A 201 -7.89 0.71 6.37
N GLY A 202 -9.00 0.66 5.65
CA GLY A 202 -9.33 -0.38 4.69
C GLY A 202 -9.24 -1.77 5.31
N THR A 203 -8.23 -2.53 4.89
CA THR A 203 -7.98 -3.90 5.39
C THR A 203 -7.45 -3.95 6.84
N GLY A 204 -6.99 -2.83 7.39
CA GLY A 204 -6.40 -2.74 8.73
C GLY A 204 -4.94 -3.19 8.82
N LEU A 205 -4.27 -3.42 7.69
CA LEU A 205 -2.87 -3.86 7.64
C LEU A 205 -1.92 -2.92 8.41
N THR A 206 -2.05 -1.62 8.17
CA THR A 206 -1.25 -0.55 8.77
C THR A 206 -1.56 -0.36 10.25
N SER A 207 -2.84 -0.39 10.65
CA SER A 207 -3.24 -0.45 12.06
C SER A 207 -2.64 -1.64 12.79
N LEU A 208 -2.65 -2.82 12.18
CA LEU A 208 -2.07 -4.01 12.76
C LEU A 208 -0.55 -3.88 12.97
N VAL A 209 0.16 -3.35 11.97
CA VAL A 209 1.61 -3.10 12.07
C VAL A 209 1.91 -2.05 13.15
N MET A 210 1.13 -0.97 13.23
CA MET A 210 1.25 0.04 14.28
C MET A 210 1.03 -0.58 15.68
N ALA A 211 0.05 -1.47 15.82
CA ALA A 211 -0.29 -2.10 17.09
C ALA A 211 0.79 -3.05 17.62
N MET A 212 1.76 -3.46 16.80
CA MET A 212 2.93 -4.20 17.29
C MET A 212 3.82 -3.36 18.22
N VAL A 213 3.65 -2.04 18.26
CA VAL A 213 4.50 -1.13 19.04
C VAL A 213 3.74 -0.02 19.79
N ALA A 214 2.64 0.46 19.23
CA ALA A 214 1.75 1.42 19.89
C ALA A 214 1.02 0.78 21.08
N LYS A 215 0.59 1.60 22.04
CA LYS A 215 -0.28 1.15 23.13
C LYS A 215 -1.69 0.88 22.63
N ARG A 216 -2.21 1.79 21.79
CA ARG A 216 -3.58 1.71 21.27
C ARG A 216 -3.65 2.27 19.87
N VAL A 217 -4.40 1.59 19.01
CA VAL A 217 -4.71 2.03 17.66
C VAL A 217 -6.22 2.04 17.47
N TYR A 218 -6.77 3.21 17.17
CA TYR A 218 -8.12 3.35 16.66
C TYR A 218 -8.05 3.18 15.13
N CYS A 219 -8.50 2.02 14.68
CA CYS A 219 -8.52 1.63 13.28
C CYS A 219 -9.87 2.01 12.68
N THR A 220 -9.94 3.01 11.79
CA THR A 220 -11.22 3.58 11.37
C THR A 220 -11.46 3.56 9.87
N ASP A 221 -12.70 3.26 9.49
CA ASP A 221 -13.20 3.32 8.12
C ASP A 221 -14.73 3.42 8.14
N VAL A 222 -15.39 3.26 6.99
CA VAL A 222 -16.84 3.24 6.83
C VAL A 222 -17.33 1.92 6.22
N GLY A 223 -18.58 1.58 6.49
CA GLY A 223 -19.23 0.41 5.93
C GLY A 223 -19.03 -0.86 6.77
N HIS A 224 -20.15 -1.44 7.18
CA HIS A 224 -20.19 -2.60 8.08
C HIS A 224 -19.38 -3.80 7.56
N ASP A 225 -19.49 -4.12 6.26
CA ASP A 225 -18.75 -5.22 5.64
C ASP A 225 -17.23 -5.01 5.69
N LEU A 226 -16.77 -3.78 5.43
CA LEU A 226 -15.34 -3.42 5.46
C LEU A 226 -14.80 -3.46 6.88
N LEU A 227 -15.51 -2.86 7.83
CA LEU A 227 -15.14 -2.86 9.25
C LEU A 227 -15.12 -4.29 9.82
N THR A 228 -16.05 -5.15 9.41
CA THR A 228 -16.06 -6.58 9.78
C THR A 228 -14.83 -7.32 9.23
N MET A 229 -14.49 -7.08 7.96
CA MET A 229 -13.28 -7.64 7.35
C MET A 229 -12.01 -7.17 8.06
N CYS A 230 -11.93 -5.88 8.37
CA CYS A 230 -10.83 -5.29 9.13
C CYS A 230 -10.69 -5.90 10.53
N GLN A 231 -11.80 -6.02 11.27
CA GLN A 231 -11.83 -6.66 12.59
C GLN A 231 -11.39 -8.13 12.52
N ARG A 232 -11.79 -8.85 11.47
CA ARG A 232 -11.34 -10.22 11.20
C ARG A 232 -9.85 -10.28 10.92
N ASN A 233 -9.30 -9.36 10.13
CA ASN A 233 -7.86 -9.28 9.90
C ASN A 233 -7.08 -9.06 11.18
N ILE A 234 -7.54 -8.20 12.08
CA ILE A 234 -6.89 -8.02 13.39
C ILE A 234 -6.92 -9.32 14.21
N MET A 235 -8.07 -10.01 14.25
CA MET A 235 -8.21 -11.29 14.97
C MET A 235 -7.34 -12.41 14.41
N LEU A 236 -7.09 -12.43 13.09
CA LEU A 236 -6.21 -13.40 12.44
C LEU A 236 -4.73 -13.24 12.81
N ASN A 237 -4.37 -12.13 13.44
CA ASN A 237 -2.99 -11.74 13.72
C ASN A 237 -2.73 -11.41 15.20
N THR A 238 -3.56 -11.92 16.11
CA THR A 238 -3.37 -11.73 17.56
C THR A 238 -1.99 -12.20 18.04
N HIS A 239 -1.39 -13.19 17.38
CA HIS A 239 -0.04 -13.69 17.67
C HIS A 239 1.07 -12.63 17.52
N LEU A 240 0.81 -11.55 16.77
CA LEU A 240 1.73 -10.40 16.63
C LEU A 240 1.60 -9.41 17.80
N LEU A 241 0.50 -9.47 18.54
CA LEU A 241 0.15 -8.57 19.65
C LEU A 241 0.38 -9.20 21.04
N ASP A 242 0.73 -10.49 21.08
CA ASP A 242 0.85 -11.31 22.30
C ASP A 242 1.89 -10.82 23.33
N SER A 243 2.72 -9.82 23.02
CA SER A 243 3.52 -9.10 24.03
C SER A 243 2.69 -8.24 24.99
N GLY A 244 1.38 -8.09 24.75
CA GLY A 244 0.40 -7.61 25.73
C GLY A 244 0.29 -6.10 25.89
N GLU A 245 0.95 -5.31 25.04
CA GLU A 245 0.94 -3.84 25.15
C GLU A 245 0.07 -3.14 24.10
N GLY A 246 -0.18 -3.76 22.94
CA GLY A 246 -0.91 -3.14 21.84
C GLY A 246 -2.36 -3.59 21.72
N GLU A 247 -3.28 -2.62 21.71
CA GLU A 247 -4.71 -2.83 21.49
C GLU A 247 -5.17 -2.19 20.17
N VAL A 248 -5.96 -2.90 19.36
CA VAL A 248 -6.62 -2.31 18.18
C VAL A 248 -8.12 -2.28 18.39
N LYS A 249 -8.71 -1.10 18.19
CA LYS A 249 -10.16 -0.88 18.23
C LYS A 249 -10.66 -0.48 16.86
N VAL A 250 -11.46 -1.35 16.23
CA VAL A 250 -12.10 -1.05 14.94
C VAL A 250 -13.35 -0.24 15.17
N ARG A 251 -13.42 0.97 14.61
CA ARG A 251 -14.55 1.88 14.78
C ARG A 251 -14.94 2.55 13.47
N GLU A 252 -16.22 2.89 13.36
CA GLU A 252 -16.74 3.63 12.23
C GLU A 252 -16.36 5.12 12.33
N LEU A 253 -15.76 5.69 11.29
CA LEU A 253 -15.53 7.13 11.21
C LEU A 253 -15.83 7.61 9.78
N ASP A 254 -17.05 8.09 9.58
CA ASP A 254 -17.45 8.73 8.34
C ASP A 254 -16.97 10.19 8.32
N TRP A 255 -16.06 10.51 7.41
CA TRP A 255 -15.52 11.86 7.24
C TRP A 255 -16.57 12.86 6.76
N LEU A 256 -17.68 12.39 6.18
CA LEU A 256 -18.80 13.22 5.76
C LEU A 256 -19.67 13.67 6.94
N TRP A 257 -19.48 13.08 8.13
CA TRP A 257 -20.23 13.43 9.32
C TRP A 257 -19.45 14.41 10.18
N ASP A 258 -20.17 15.29 10.89
CA ASP A 258 -19.58 16.34 11.72
C ASP A 258 -19.12 15.84 13.11
N ASP A 259 -19.42 14.60 13.49
CA ASP A 259 -19.03 14.01 14.79
C ASP A 259 -18.80 12.49 14.72
N PHE A 260 -18.29 11.90 15.80
CA PHE A 260 -18.17 10.45 15.97
C PHE A 260 -19.55 9.79 16.09
N CYS A 261 -19.71 8.60 15.50
CA CYS A 261 -20.93 7.81 15.65
C CYS A 261 -20.98 7.17 17.04
N THR A 262 -21.66 7.80 18.00
CA THR A 262 -21.81 7.27 19.38
C THR A 262 -23.11 6.47 19.62
N ASP A 263 -23.73 5.96 18.55
CA ASP A 263 -24.92 5.12 18.68
C ASP A 263 -24.57 3.78 19.35
N THR A 264 -25.11 3.56 20.55
CA THR A 264 -24.91 2.33 21.33
C THR A 264 -25.40 1.06 20.63
N ASN A 265 -26.21 1.18 19.58
CA ASN A 265 -26.69 0.03 18.79
C ASN A 265 -25.79 -0.30 17.59
N SER A 266 -24.81 0.56 17.26
CA SER A 266 -23.84 0.28 16.20
C SER A 266 -22.70 -0.59 16.74
N GLU A 267 -22.43 -1.73 16.09
CA GLU A 267 -21.34 -2.65 16.47
C GLU A 267 -19.96 -1.97 16.44
N PHE A 268 -19.77 -1.05 15.50
CA PHE A 268 -18.53 -0.29 15.34
C PHE A 268 -18.65 1.17 15.82
N GLY A 269 -19.74 1.49 16.53
CA GLY A 269 -19.92 2.80 17.15
C GLY A 269 -18.87 3.09 18.22
N TRP A 270 -18.58 4.36 18.41
CA TRP A 270 -17.68 4.86 19.45
C TRP A 270 -18.39 4.93 20.79
N SER A 271 -17.68 4.60 21.88
CA SER A 271 -18.12 5.03 23.20
C SER A 271 -17.60 6.44 23.52
N GLU A 272 -18.32 7.16 24.39
CA GLU A 272 -17.87 8.46 24.91
C GLU A 272 -16.48 8.35 25.59
N GLU A 273 -16.19 7.21 26.23
CA GLU A 273 -14.90 6.94 26.85
C GLU A 273 -13.77 6.79 25.80
N GLU A 274 -14.07 6.23 24.63
CA GLU A 274 -13.13 6.07 23.52
C GLU A 274 -12.85 7.40 22.83
N VAL A 275 -13.89 8.23 22.63
CA VAL A 275 -13.74 9.58 22.09
C VAL A 275 -12.90 10.45 23.03
N ALA A 276 -13.17 10.38 24.34
CA ALA A 276 -12.38 11.07 25.35
C ALA A 276 -10.92 10.57 25.37
N ASP A 277 -10.70 9.25 25.38
CA ASP A 277 -9.36 8.67 25.34
C ASP A 277 -8.57 9.07 24.09
N LEU A 278 -9.23 9.12 22.92
CA LEU A 278 -8.63 9.61 21.69
C LEU A 278 -8.18 11.07 21.85
N HIS A 279 -9.07 11.96 22.28
CA HIS A 279 -8.73 13.38 22.44
C HIS A 279 -7.65 13.63 23.51
N ASP A 280 -7.69 12.89 24.61
CA ASP A 280 -6.76 13.07 25.73
C ASP A 280 -5.36 12.51 25.42
N ASN A 281 -5.29 11.35 24.73
CA ASN A 281 -4.06 10.57 24.64
C ASN A 281 -3.47 10.44 23.23
N ALA A 282 -4.23 10.70 22.16
CA ALA A 282 -3.70 10.53 20.81
C ALA A 282 -2.61 11.56 20.49
N THR A 283 -1.51 11.07 19.93
CA THR A 283 -0.35 11.88 19.52
C THR A 283 0.03 11.65 18.06
N VAL A 284 -0.45 10.56 17.46
CA VAL A 284 -0.19 10.20 16.07
C VAL A 284 -1.51 9.94 15.36
N LEU A 285 -1.67 10.54 14.20
CA LEU A 285 -2.71 10.22 13.23
C LEU A 285 -2.03 9.72 11.96
N PHE A 286 -2.65 8.83 11.20
CA PHE A 286 -2.14 8.50 9.88
C PHE A 286 -3.22 8.05 8.90
N ALA A 287 -2.91 8.11 7.62
CA ALA A 287 -3.76 7.62 6.53
C ALA A 287 -2.88 7.19 5.34
N ALA A 288 -3.31 6.20 4.58
CA ALA A 288 -2.59 5.69 3.42
C ALA A 288 -3.51 5.50 2.20
N ASP A 289 -3.17 6.13 1.07
CA ASP A 289 -3.91 6.04 -0.20
C ASP A 289 -5.40 6.41 -0.11
N VAL A 290 -5.72 7.38 0.74
CA VAL A 290 -7.09 7.86 0.97
C VAL A 290 -7.53 9.01 0.06
N CYS A 291 -6.62 9.59 -0.72
CA CYS A 291 -6.91 10.71 -1.62
C CYS A 291 -7.08 10.25 -3.07
N TYR A 292 -8.32 9.90 -3.41
CA TYR A 292 -8.71 9.46 -4.77
C TYR A 292 -9.98 10.14 -5.31
N ASP A 293 -10.69 10.88 -4.46
CA ASP A 293 -11.84 11.72 -4.81
C ASP A 293 -11.71 13.07 -4.11
N ASP A 294 -12.03 14.17 -4.79
CA ASP A 294 -11.84 15.53 -4.28
C ASP A 294 -12.78 15.83 -3.09
N ASN A 295 -14.01 15.32 -3.08
CA ASN A 295 -14.96 15.55 -1.99
C ASN A 295 -14.57 14.77 -0.74
N LEU A 296 -14.08 13.53 -0.92
CA LEU A 296 -13.52 12.74 0.18
C LEU A 296 -12.24 13.37 0.71
N THR A 297 -11.38 13.90 -0.17
CA THR A 297 -10.17 14.62 0.24
C THR A 297 -10.54 15.84 1.08
N ASP A 298 -11.47 16.67 0.63
CA ASP A 298 -12.01 17.79 1.40
C ASP A 298 -12.49 17.38 2.81
N SER A 299 -13.22 16.27 2.87
CA SER A 299 -13.80 15.74 4.10
C SER A 299 -12.74 15.16 5.05
N LEU A 300 -11.71 14.52 4.50
CA LEU A 300 -10.52 14.09 5.24
C LEU A 300 -9.83 15.28 5.92
N PHE A 301 -9.57 16.37 5.18
CA PHE A 301 -8.89 17.54 5.75
C PHE A 301 -9.74 18.26 6.81
N ARG A 302 -11.08 18.31 6.63
CA ARG A 302 -12.00 18.81 7.68
C ARG A 302 -11.96 17.93 8.92
N THR A 303 -11.93 16.61 8.74
CA THR A 303 -11.83 15.64 9.83
C THR A 303 -10.49 15.75 10.57
N LEU A 304 -9.38 15.85 9.84
CA LEU A 304 -8.05 16.06 10.40
C LEU A 304 -7.99 17.33 11.25
N TYR A 305 -8.53 18.44 10.73
CA TYR A 305 -8.61 19.69 11.48
C TYR A 305 -9.49 19.53 12.73
N ARG A 306 -10.70 18.97 12.60
CA ARG A 306 -11.62 18.73 13.71
C ARG A 306 -10.95 17.94 14.82
N ILE A 307 -10.41 16.77 14.51
CA ILE A 307 -9.80 15.88 15.49
C ILE A 307 -8.57 16.55 16.11
N SER A 308 -7.66 17.08 15.29
CA SER A 308 -6.44 17.76 15.78
C SER A 308 -6.74 18.94 16.71
N SER A 309 -7.79 19.71 16.42
CA SER A 309 -8.22 20.85 17.24
C SER A 309 -8.87 20.44 18.57
N ASN A 310 -9.24 19.17 18.74
CA ASN A 310 -9.76 18.64 20.00
C ASN A 310 -8.73 17.81 20.77
N LEU A 311 -7.55 17.51 20.20
CA LEU A 311 -6.49 16.81 20.91
C LEU A 311 -5.92 17.68 22.05
N CYS A 312 -5.68 17.07 23.21
CA CYS A 312 -5.01 17.74 24.33
C CYS A 312 -3.51 17.94 24.09
N ASN A 313 -2.89 17.06 23.30
CA ASN A 313 -1.47 17.09 22.98
C ASN A 313 -1.25 17.49 21.52
N PRO A 314 -0.08 18.07 21.17
CA PRO A 314 0.31 18.23 19.78
C PRO A 314 0.28 16.89 19.04
N GLY A 315 -0.35 16.88 17.87
CA GLY A 315 -0.47 15.69 17.03
C GLY A 315 0.55 15.70 15.89
N THR A 316 1.01 14.52 15.50
CA THR A 316 1.73 14.30 14.24
C THR A 316 0.89 13.44 13.32
N ILE A 317 0.64 13.92 12.10
CA ILE A 317 -0.15 13.23 11.08
C ILE A 317 0.79 12.72 10.00
N TYR A 318 0.73 11.43 9.68
CA TYR A 318 1.45 10.82 8.55
C TYR A 318 0.49 10.49 7.42
N LEU A 319 0.74 11.04 6.22
CA LEU A 319 -0.10 10.81 5.04
C LEU A 319 0.76 10.15 3.97
N CYS A 320 0.42 8.91 3.62
CA CYS A 320 1.07 8.18 2.54
C CYS A 320 0.20 8.21 1.28
N ILE A 321 0.79 8.48 0.12
CA ILE A 321 0.07 8.56 -1.15
C ILE A 321 0.90 8.02 -2.31
N GLU A 322 0.28 7.25 -3.19
CA GLU A 322 0.81 6.88 -4.51
C GLU A 322 0.27 7.83 -5.59
N LYS A 323 1.16 8.48 -6.35
CA LYS A 323 0.80 9.30 -7.51
C LYS A 323 0.22 8.42 -8.63
N ARG A 324 -1.08 8.56 -8.90
CA ARG A 324 -1.75 7.89 -10.03
C ARG A 324 -1.79 8.76 -11.28
N LEU A 325 -0.85 8.49 -12.18
CA LEU A 325 -0.72 9.15 -13.47
C LEU A 325 -1.77 8.60 -14.44
N ASN A 326 -2.77 9.41 -14.77
CA ASN A 326 -3.85 9.06 -15.69
C ASN A 326 -3.83 9.99 -16.90
N PHE A 327 -4.00 9.45 -18.11
CA PHE A 327 -4.27 10.30 -19.26
C PHE A 327 -5.71 10.80 -19.19
N THR A 328 -5.90 12.11 -19.05
CA THR A 328 -7.24 12.70 -18.97
C THR A 328 -7.63 13.30 -20.32
N ILE A 329 -8.82 12.94 -20.81
CA ILE A 329 -9.37 13.52 -22.05
C ILE A 329 -9.56 15.04 -21.90
N ARG A 330 -9.89 15.50 -20.69
CA ARG A 330 -10.07 16.92 -20.37
C ARG A 330 -8.83 17.76 -20.69
N HIS A 331 -7.64 17.24 -20.35
CA HIS A 331 -6.38 17.95 -20.53
C HIS A 331 -5.59 17.46 -21.74
N LEU A 332 -6.04 16.37 -22.39
CA LEU A 332 -5.34 15.66 -23.46
C LEU A 332 -3.88 15.38 -23.10
N ASN A 333 -3.62 15.09 -21.82
CA ASN A 333 -2.29 14.90 -21.26
C ASN A 333 -2.34 13.92 -20.07
N VAL A 334 -1.19 13.39 -19.68
CA VAL A 334 -1.02 12.66 -18.42
C VAL A 334 -1.09 13.67 -17.27
N THR A 335 -2.04 13.45 -16.36
CA THR A 335 -2.26 14.27 -15.16
C THR A 335 -2.35 13.39 -13.93
N CYS A 336 -2.21 13.99 -12.74
CA CYS A 336 -2.34 13.32 -11.45
C CYS A 336 -3.34 14.08 -10.59
N GLU A 337 -4.57 14.28 -11.09
CA GLU A 337 -5.52 15.27 -10.55
C GLU A 337 -5.79 15.11 -9.04
N ALA A 338 -6.02 13.89 -8.56
CA ALA A 338 -6.23 13.63 -7.13
C ALA A 338 -5.01 14.00 -6.27
N TYR A 339 -3.79 13.79 -6.78
CA TYR A 339 -2.56 14.18 -6.10
C TYR A 339 -2.38 15.71 -6.11
N ASP A 340 -2.66 16.36 -7.23
CA ASP A 340 -2.57 17.82 -7.35
C ASP A 340 -3.57 18.48 -6.38
N TYR A 341 -4.78 17.92 -6.27
CA TYR A 341 -5.80 18.34 -5.30
C TYR A 341 -5.33 18.12 -3.85
N PHE A 342 -4.80 16.94 -3.54
CA PHE A 342 -4.19 16.63 -2.23
C PHE A 342 -3.11 17.64 -1.84
N ARG A 343 -2.20 17.98 -2.76
CA ARG A 343 -1.13 18.96 -2.50
C ARG A 343 -1.70 20.35 -2.25
N HIS A 344 -2.70 20.76 -3.02
CA HIS A 344 -3.40 22.03 -2.78
C HIS A 344 -4.05 22.06 -1.39
N SER A 345 -4.68 20.97 -0.96
CA SER A 345 -5.28 20.86 0.38
C SER A 345 -4.24 20.88 1.50
N LEU A 346 -3.07 20.27 1.31
CA LEU A 346 -1.93 20.38 2.23
C LEU A 346 -1.43 21.82 2.36
N ASP A 347 -1.26 22.52 1.24
CA ASP A 347 -0.78 23.90 1.23
C ASP A 347 -1.80 24.82 1.92
N ASN A 348 -3.10 24.62 1.65
CA ASN A 348 -4.19 25.33 2.34
C ASN A 348 -4.21 25.06 3.86
N LEU A 349 -3.94 23.82 4.29
CA LEU A 349 -3.85 23.47 5.71
C LEU A 349 -2.65 24.14 6.38
N GLN A 350 -1.50 24.21 5.70
CA GLN A 350 -0.31 24.89 6.21
C GLN A 350 -0.50 26.41 6.33
N ASP A 351 -1.14 27.02 5.33
CA ASP A 351 -1.37 28.45 5.27
C ASP A 351 -2.58 28.91 6.10
N LEU A 352 -3.24 27.98 6.81
CA LEU A 352 -4.40 28.27 7.65
C LEU A 352 -4.00 29.21 8.81
N VAL A 353 -4.63 30.38 8.86
CA VAL A 353 -4.49 31.36 9.95
C VAL A 353 -5.84 31.61 10.60
N ASP A 354 -6.16 30.80 11.61
CA ASP A 354 -7.43 30.86 12.35
C ASP A 354 -7.28 31.29 13.82
N GLY A 355 -6.05 31.43 14.30
CA GLY A 355 -5.73 31.78 15.69
C GLY A 355 -5.95 30.65 16.70
N LYS A 356 -6.20 29.42 16.24
CA LYS A 356 -6.41 28.23 17.09
C LYS A 356 -5.29 27.21 16.89
N MET A 357 -5.02 26.86 15.64
CA MET A 357 -4.10 25.79 15.29
C MET A 357 -2.95 26.32 14.43
N ARG A 358 -1.82 25.62 14.50
CA ARG A 358 -0.67 25.80 13.60
C ARG A 358 -0.33 24.45 12.99
N PHE A 359 -0.25 24.43 11.68
CA PHE A 359 0.16 23.26 10.92
C PHE A 359 1.51 23.52 10.22
N THR A 360 2.37 22.51 10.20
CA THR A 360 3.60 22.52 9.39
C THR A 360 3.67 21.24 8.57
N VAL A 361 3.94 21.36 7.28
CA VAL A 361 3.98 20.22 6.35
C VAL A 361 5.41 19.97 5.89
N GLU A 362 5.82 18.70 5.90
CA GLU A 362 7.14 18.24 5.48
C GLU A 362 6.98 16.95 4.66
N GLN A 363 7.65 16.85 3.51
CA GLN A 363 7.78 15.59 2.78
C GLN A 363 8.96 14.80 3.36
N LEU A 364 8.72 13.55 3.73
CA LEU A 364 9.74 12.66 4.28
C LEU A 364 10.40 11.83 3.18
N GLU A 365 11.70 11.54 3.35
CA GLU A 365 12.41 10.62 2.47
C GLU A 365 11.93 9.17 2.68
N THR A 366 11.76 8.44 1.58
CA THR A 366 11.28 7.05 1.58
C THR A 366 12.42 6.02 1.51
N CYS A 367 13.65 6.43 1.85
CA CYS A 367 14.86 5.59 1.81
C CYS A 367 15.08 4.70 3.05
N PHE A 368 14.04 4.49 3.87
CA PHE A 368 14.08 3.55 4.99
C PHE A 368 14.03 2.09 4.51
N PRO A 369 14.47 1.11 5.33
CA PRO A 369 14.45 -0.30 4.97
C PRO A 369 13.07 -0.80 4.50
N GLN A 370 13.07 -1.80 3.64
CA GLN A 370 11.86 -2.46 3.16
C GLN A 370 11.66 -3.78 3.91
N PHE A 371 10.62 -3.84 4.73
CA PHE A 371 10.29 -5.00 5.57
C PHE A 371 9.25 -5.91 4.91
N LEU A 372 8.39 -5.35 4.04
CA LEU A 372 7.39 -6.11 3.30
C LEU A 372 7.79 -6.28 1.83
N GLN A 373 7.50 -7.43 1.23
CA GLN A 373 7.79 -7.69 -0.17
C GLN A 373 6.72 -7.08 -1.09
N TYR A 374 7.06 -6.00 -1.78
CA TYR A 374 6.27 -5.35 -2.83
C TYR A 374 7.18 -4.48 -3.71
N GLU A 375 6.65 -3.96 -4.82
CA GLU A 375 7.36 -3.00 -5.65
C GLU A 375 7.20 -1.58 -5.06
N ARG A 376 8.26 -1.07 -4.42
CA ARG A 376 8.30 0.33 -3.97
C ARG A 376 8.66 1.24 -5.14
N VAL A 377 7.64 1.86 -5.74
CA VAL A 377 7.79 2.76 -6.89
C VAL A 377 8.09 4.20 -6.48
N ASP A 378 8.71 4.97 -7.38
CA ASP A 378 9.06 6.38 -7.16
C ASP A 378 7.85 7.30 -6.97
N GLN A 379 6.65 6.82 -7.31
CA GLN A 379 5.39 7.56 -7.15
C GLN A 379 4.87 7.54 -5.71
N LEU A 380 5.45 6.73 -4.83
CA LEU A 380 5.08 6.65 -3.42
C LEU A 380 5.73 7.78 -2.63
N GLU A 381 4.91 8.55 -1.93
CA GLU A 381 5.34 9.64 -1.07
C GLU A 381 4.80 9.49 0.35
N LEU A 382 5.63 9.91 1.32
CA LEU A 382 5.24 10.02 2.72
C LEU A 382 5.34 11.49 3.15
N TRP A 383 4.26 12.00 3.72
CA TRP A 383 4.13 13.36 4.21
C TRP A 383 3.91 13.36 5.71
N LYS A 384 4.56 14.29 6.40
CA LYS A 384 4.39 14.56 7.82
C LYS A 384 3.77 15.94 8.01
N VAL A 385 2.68 15.98 8.76
CA VAL A 385 2.04 17.23 9.20
C VAL A 385 2.12 17.29 10.72
N THR A 386 2.70 18.37 11.26
CA THR A 386 2.66 18.61 12.71
C THR A 386 1.52 19.58 13.01
N ALA A 387 0.68 19.24 13.97
CA ALA A 387 -0.48 20.01 14.40
C ALA A 387 -0.34 20.42 15.86
N SER A 388 -0.35 21.71 16.15
CA SER A 388 -0.21 22.23 17.52
C SER A 388 -1.15 23.40 17.76
N HIS A 389 -1.71 23.49 18.97
CA HIS A 389 -2.44 24.67 19.43
C HIS A 389 -1.53 25.90 19.50
N LEU A 390 -2.08 27.07 19.18
CA LEU A 390 -1.38 28.36 19.15
C LEU A 390 -1.19 29.03 20.51
#